data_AF-A0A538F1U4-F1
#
_entry.id   AF-A0A538F1U4-F1
#
_cell.length_a   1.000
_cell.length_b   1.000
_cell.length_c   1.000
_cell.angle_alpha   90.00
_cell.angle_beta   90.00
_cell.angle_gamma   90.00
#
_symmetry.space_group_name_H-M   'P 1'
#
loop_
_entity.id
_entity.type
_entity.pdbx_description
1 polymer ?
#
loop_
_entity_poly.entity_id
_entity_poly.type
_entity_poly.pdbx_seq_one_letter_code
_entity_poly.pdbx_strand_id
1 'polypeptide(L)'
;MRRLALVWLVVAVAAMAWPALAFAHDQPETKQSRWVMADWMMDTFFIFGGLAFVAFLAAWKAGHFQELDRVGSVPLYVDEEDYYTPEWALDEEEWD
;
A
#
# COMPACT_ATOMS: atom_id res chain seq x y z
N MET A 1 1.32 16.96 -27.87
CA MET A 1 0.95 16.84 -26.44
C MET A 1 -0.43 16.21 -26.25
N ARG A 2 -1.52 16.74 -26.83
CA ARG A 2 -2.90 16.22 -26.64
C ARG A 2 -3.11 14.75 -27.03
N ARG A 3 -2.52 14.29 -28.15
CA ARG A 3 -2.60 12.90 -28.61
C ARG A 3 -1.81 11.93 -27.72
N LEU A 4 -0.65 12.36 -27.22
CA LEU A 4 0.17 11.57 -26.28
C LEU A 4 -0.55 11.40 -24.95
N ALA A 5 -1.16 12.46 -24.41
CA ALA A 5 -1.95 12.38 -23.19
C ALA A 5 -3.14 11.41 -23.32
N LEU A 6 -3.83 11.41 -24.47
CA LEU A 6 -4.91 10.47 -24.76
C LEU A 6 -4.41 9.01 -24.83
N VAL A 7 -3.27 8.76 -25.46
CA VAL A 7 -2.67 7.43 -25.51
C VAL A 7 -2.33 6.93 -24.10
N TRP A 8 -1.69 7.77 -23.28
CA TRP A 8 -1.37 7.43 -21.90
C TRP A 8 -2.62 7.18 -21.05
N LEU A 9 -3.68 7.97 -21.25
CA LEU A 9 -4.96 7.74 -20.57
C LEU A 9 -5.57 6.38 -20.96
N VAL A 10 -5.58 6.04 -22.25
CA VAL A 10 -6.12 4.75 -22.72
C VAL A 10 -5.30 3.58 -22.17
N VAL A 11 -3.97 3.69 -22.18
CA VAL A 11 -3.08 2.66 -21.61
C VAL A 11 -3.33 2.50 -20.11
N ALA A 12 -3.47 3.60 -19.37
CA ALA A 12 -3.75 3.56 -17.93
C ALA A 12 -5.11 2.90 -17.64
N VAL A 13 -6.16 3.27 -18.37
CA VAL A 13 -7.50 2.67 -18.21
C VAL A 13 -7.47 1.18 -18.55
N ALA A 14 -6.80 0.78 -19.63
CA ALA A 14 -6.67 -0.63 -20.00
C ALA A 14 -5.89 -1.43 -18.95
N ALA A 15 -4.80 -0.88 -18.42
CA ALA A 15 -4.02 -1.51 -17.36
C ALA A 15 -4.82 -1.65 -16.04
N MET A 16 -5.70 -0.69 -15.71
CA MET A 16 -6.57 -0.76 -14.54
C MET A 16 -7.76 -1.72 -14.72
N ALA A 17 -8.27 -1.87 -15.94
CA ALA A 17 -9.37 -2.78 -16.23
C ALA A 17 -8.91 -4.25 -16.39
N TRP A 18 -7.65 -4.47 -16.73
CA TRP A 18 -7.11 -5.82 -16.96
C TRP A 18 -7.25 -6.77 -15.75
N PRO A 19 -6.95 -6.36 -14.51
CA PRO A 19 -7.14 -7.21 -13.33
C PRO A 19 -8.60 -7.56 -13.05
N ALA A 20 -9.58 -6.76 -13.53
CA ALA A 20 -11.00 -7.07 -13.33
C ALA A 20 -11.46 -8.33 -14.08
N LEU A 21 -10.67 -8.81 -15.06
CA LEU A 21 -10.89 -10.09 -15.74
C LEU A 21 -10.35 -11.28 -14.94
N ALA A 22 -9.52 -11.04 -13.91
CA ALA A 22 -9.04 -12.08 -13.02
C ALA A 22 -10.14 -12.45 -12.01
N PHE A 23 -11.02 -13.38 -12.40
CA PHE A 23 -11.94 -14.06 -11.48
C PHE A 23 -11.15 -15.02 -10.58
N ALA A 24 -10.37 -14.48 -9.63
CA ALA A 24 -9.47 -15.24 -8.75
C ALA A 24 -10.03 -15.38 -7.32
N HIS A 25 -11.36 -15.48 -7.18
CA HIS A 25 -11.98 -15.60 -5.86
C HIS A 25 -11.93 -17.03 -5.30
N ASP A 26 -11.60 -18.02 -6.14
CA ASP A 26 -11.50 -19.43 -5.77
C ASP A 26 -10.05 -19.81 -5.43
N GLN A 27 -9.88 -20.58 -4.35
CA GLN A 27 -8.58 -21.12 -3.97
C GLN A 27 -8.08 -22.16 -4.99
N PRO A 28 -6.77 -22.30 -5.21
CA PRO A 28 -6.22 -23.26 -6.16
C PRO A 28 -6.49 -24.71 -5.73
N GLU A 29 -7.28 -25.43 -6.53
CA GLU A 29 -7.71 -26.82 -6.25
C GLU A 29 -6.60 -27.86 -6.45
N THR A 30 -5.67 -27.62 -7.39
CA THR A 30 -4.60 -28.57 -7.74
C THR A 30 -3.23 -28.10 -7.24
N LYS A 31 -2.28 -29.03 -7.11
CA LYS A 31 -0.89 -28.70 -6.78
C LYS A 31 -0.26 -27.74 -7.81
N GLN A 32 -0.58 -27.91 -9.09
CA GLN A 32 -0.08 -27.02 -10.14
C GLN A 32 -0.67 -25.62 -10.03
N SER A 33 -1.98 -25.47 -9.79
CA SER A 33 -2.61 -24.15 -9.62
C SER A 33 -2.08 -23.37 -8.42
N ARG A 34 -1.56 -24.05 -7.38
CA ARG A 34 -0.92 -23.38 -6.23
C ARG A 34 0.38 -22.68 -6.64
N TRP A 35 1.18 -23.30 -7.51
CA TRP A 35 2.40 -22.68 -8.02
C TRP A 35 2.09 -21.49 -8.92
N VAL A 36 1.07 -21.61 -9.79
CA VAL A 36 0.60 -20.48 -10.61
C VAL A 36 0.11 -19.31 -9.74
N MET A 37 -0.60 -19.60 -8.65
CA MET A 37 -1.01 -18.56 -7.70
C MET A 37 0.19 -17.93 -6.99
N ALA A 38 1.17 -18.72 -6.56
CA ALA A 38 2.37 -18.22 -5.90
C ALA A 38 3.20 -17.32 -6.83
N ASP A 39 3.38 -17.72 -8.09
CA ASP A 39 4.06 -16.92 -9.11
C ASP A 39 3.31 -15.60 -9.34
N TRP A 40 1.98 -15.66 -9.46
CA TRP A 40 1.15 -14.47 -9.62
C TRP A 40 1.23 -13.52 -8.41
N MET A 41 1.21 -14.04 -7.19
CA MET A 41 1.37 -13.24 -5.97
C MET A 41 2.75 -12.57 -5.93
N MET A 42 3.79 -13.32 -6.30
CA MET A 42 5.16 -12.81 -6.34
C MET A 42 5.32 -11.70 -7.38
N ASP A 43 4.87 -11.93 -8.62
CA ASP A 43 4.92 -10.95 -9.69
C ASP A 43 4.14 -9.67 -9.31
N THR A 44 2.95 -9.85 -8.76
CA THR A 44 2.09 -8.74 -8.32
C THR A 44 2.74 -7.93 -7.20
N PHE A 45 3.33 -8.61 -6.21
CA PHE A 45 4.06 -7.97 -5.12
C PHE A 45 5.21 -7.11 -5.65
N PHE A 46 6.04 -7.65 -6.56
CA PHE A 46 7.18 -6.91 -7.10
C PHE A 46 6.76 -5.78 -8.05
N ILE A 47 5.69 -5.95 -8.84
CA ILE A 47 5.16 -4.89 -9.70
C ILE A 47 4.66 -3.72 -8.84
N PHE A 48 3.79 -3.98 -7.86
CA PHE A 48 3.27 -2.91 -7.01
C PHE A 48 4.33 -2.32 -6.09
N GLY A 49 5.18 -3.15 -5.50
CA GLY A 49 6.31 -2.70 -4.68
C GLY A 49 7.30 -1.84 -5.48
N GLY A 50 7.61 -2.25 -6.71
CA GLY A 50 8.46 -1.48 -7.63
C GLY A 50 7.85 -0.14 -8.01
N LEU A 51 6.57 -0.11 -8.40
CA LEU A 51 5.86 1.14 -8.72
C LEU A 51 5.77 2.06 -7.50
N ALA A 52 5.48 1.52 -6.32
CA ALA A 52 5.44 2.26 -5.07
C ALA A 52 6.82 2.84 -4.74
N PHE A 53 7.90 2.09 -4.94
CA PHE A 53 9.27 2.56 -4.75
C PHE A 53 9.62 3.71 -5.72
N VAL A 54 9.25 3.59 -6.99
CA VAL A 54 9.45 4.68 -7.97
C VAL A 54 8.67 5.94 -7.56
N ALA A 55 7.41 5.78 -7.16
CA ALA A 55 6.58 6.89 -6.68
C ALA A 55 7.18 7.53 -5.42
N PHE A 56 7.68 6.72 -4.49
CA PHE A 56 8.39 7.16 -3.30
C PHE A 56 9.63 7.99 -3.65
N LEU A 57 10.47 7.53 -4.58
CA LEU A 57 11.64 8.29 -5.02
C LEU A 57 11.27 9.62 -5.67
N ALA A 58 10.21 9.64 -6.48
CA ALA A 58 9.69 10.87 -7.07
C ALA A 58 9.20 11.84 -5.98
N ALA A 59 8.45 11.34 -5.00
CA ALA A 59 7.93 12.13 -3.89
C ALA A 59 9.06 12.68 -3.00
N TRP A 60 10.08 11.86 -2.72
CA TRP A 60 11.28 12.27 -2.01
C TRP A 60 11.99 13.40 -2.74
N LYS A 61 12.27 13.21 -4.03
CA LYS A 61 12.97 14.21 -4.83
C LYS A 61 12.21 15.53 -4.90
N ALA A 62 10.88 15.49 -4.89
CA ALA A 62 10.02 16.67 -4.86
C ALA A 62 9.89 17.31 -3.46
N GLY A 63 10.50 16.73 -2.43
CA GLY A 63 10.55 17.30 -1.08
C GLY A 63 9.32 17.00 -0.22
N HIS A 64 8.44 16.08 -0.63
CA HIS A 64 7.20 15.78 0.12
C HIS A 64 7.45 15.21 1.53
N PHE A 65 8.67 14.78 1.84
CA PHE A 65 9.05 14.22 3.15
C PHE A 65 9.77 15.21 4.08
N GLN A 66 9.92 16.49 3.70
CA GLN A 66 10.65 17.48 4.49
C GLN A 66 10.00 17.81 5.84
N GLU A 67 8.69 17.63 5.96
CA GLU A 67 7.93 17.95 7.18
C GLU A 67 7.41 16.69 7.90
N LEU A 68 8.01 15.52 7.66
CA LEU A 68 7.55 14.27 8.26
C LEU A 68 7.46 14.34 9.79
N ASP A 69 8.42 14.97 10.47
CA ASP A 69 8.40 15.13 11.93
C ASP A 69 7.23 16.00 12.39
N ARG A 70 6.88 17.04 11.62
CA ARG A 70 5.77 17.96 11.93
C ARG A 70 4.41 17.32 11.67
N VAL A 71 4.30 16.49 10.62
CA VAL A 71 3.05 15.80 10.26
C VAL A 71 2.86 14.54 11.12
N GLY A 72 3.94 13.84 11.45
CA GLY A 72 3.94 12.64 12.28
C GLY A 72 3.56 12.88 13.74
N SER A 73 3.62 14.13 14.22
CA SER A 73 3.12 14.49 15.55
C SER A 73 1.60 14.72 15.59
N VAL A 74 0.91 14.84 14.44
CA VAL A 74 -0.54 15.08 14.41
C VAL A 74 -1.34 14.00 15.15
N PRO A 75 -1.06 12.70 14.97
CA PRO A 75 -1.74 11.65 15.74
C PRO A 75 -1.45 11.73 17.26
N LEU A 76 -0.32 12.28 17.68
CA LEU A 76 0.02 12.44 19.10
C LEU A 76 -0.79 13.55 19.79
N TYR A 77 -1.43 14.44 19.01
CA TYR A 77 -2.33 15.47 19.52
C TYR A 77 -3.80 15.05 19.50
N VAL A 78 -4.10 13.86 18.99
CA VAL A 78 -5.45 13.31 18.99
C VAL A 78 -5.67 12.65 20.34
N ASP A 79 -6.51 13.28 21.15
CA ASP A 79 -6.96 12.72 22.43
C ASP A 79 -8.07 11.69 22.15
N GLU A 80 -7.66 10.44 21.96
CA GLU A 80 -8.54 9.29 21.73
C GLU A 80 -8.55 8.40 22.97
N GLU A 81 -9.70 7.80 23.27
CA GLU A 81 -9.79 6.77 24.31
C GLU A 81 -8.86 5.61 23.93
N ASP A 82 -7.98 5.24 24.86
CA ASP A 82 -7.02 4.17 24.61
C ASP A 82 -7.73 2.81 24.63
N TYR A 83 -8.13 2.35 23.44
CA TYR A 83 -8.80 1.06 23.25
C TYR A 83 -7.82 -0.13 23.16
N TYR A 84 -6.52 0.13 23.08
CA TYR A 84 -5.51 -0.88 22.75
C TYR A 84 -4.56 -1.18 23.89
N THR A 85 -4.37 -0.25 24.83
CA THR A 85 -3.63 -0.50 26.06
C THR A 85 -4.54 -1.26 27.03
N PRO A 86 -4.20 -2.52 27.35
CA PRO A 86 -4.99 -3.28 28.29
C PRO A 86 -4.78 -2.77 29.72
N GLU A 87 -5.84 -2.85 30.55
CA GLU A 87 -5.88 -2.24 31.90
C GLU A 87 -4.68 -2.60 32.79
N TRP A 88 -4.16 -3.82 32.68
CA TRP A 88 -3.00 -4.29 33.45
C TRP A 88 -1.69 -3.58 33.12
N ALA A 89 -1.59 -2.90 31.97
CA ALA A 89 -0.41 -2.14 31.56
C ALA A 89 -0.43 -0.70 32.10
N LEU A 90 -1.59 -0.20 32.54
CA LEU A 90 -1.73 1.12 33.16
C LEU A 90 -1.15 1.15 34.58
N ASP A 91 -1.13 0.00 35.26
CA ASP A 91 -0.61 -0.15 36.62
C ASP A 91 0.93 -0.12 36.70
N GLU A 92 1.65 -0.34 35.58
CA GLU A 92 3.13 -0.35 35.52
C GLU A 92 3.74 1.03 35.17
N GLU A 93 2.92 2.01 34.75
CA GLU A 93 3.36 3.36 34.38
C GLU A 93 3.30 4.41 35.52
N GLU A 94 2.75 4.06 36.68
CA GLU A 94 2.89 4.88 37.91
C GLU A 94 4.31 4.73 38.48
N TRP A 95 5.26 5.47 37.92
CA TRP A 95 6.57 5.66 38.53
C TRP A 95 6.46 6.77 39.59
N ASP A 96 6.50 6.40 40.87
CA ASP A 96 6.67 7.32 42.02
C ASP A 96 7.95 8.17 41.93
#